data_AF-A0A453D784-F1
#
_entry.id   AF-A0A453D784-F1
#
_cell.length_a   1.000
_cell.length_b   1.000
_cell.length_c   1.000
_cell.angle_alpha   90.00
_cell.angle_beta   90.00
_cell.angle_gamma   90.00
#
_symmetry.space_group_name_H-M   'P 1'
#
loop_
_entity.id
_entity.type
_entity.pdbx_description
1 polymer ?
#
loop_
_entity_poly.entity_id
_entity_poly.type
_entity_poly.pdbx_seq_one_letter_code
_entity_poly.pdbx_strand_id
1 'polypeptide(L)'
;RWYRRKSNLHHVWDVDVIEQAMKDFYGKDQDAMVKAIQRNITEDWSREEKQWEACRSKTKTCADKYAQESAALACDAYKGVEQDSTLGDEYYSEALPVVEKRIAQGAVRLAAILNRIFSGNGKLQSI
;
A
#
# COMPACT_ATOMS: atom_id res chain seq x y z
N ARG A 1 -18.11 -2.97 -13.09
CA ARG A 1 -18.94 -2.94 -11.85
C ARG A 1 -18.14 -3.58 -10.73
N TRP A 2 -18.30 -3.10 -9.49
CA TRP A 2 -17.81 -3.78 -8.30
C TRP A 2 -18.99 -4.49 -7.65
N TYR A 3 -19.04 -5.82 -7.75
CA TYR A 3 -20.23 -6.62 -7.49
C TYR A 3 -21.48 -6.01 -8.15
N ARG A 4 -22.46 -5.60 -7.33
CA ARG A 4 -23.72 -5.01 -7.81
C ARG A 4 -23.63 -3.49 -8.05
N ARG A 5 -22.57 -2.81 -7.59
CA ARG A 5 -22.40 -1.35 -7.65
C ARG A 5 -21.68 -0.94 -8.95
N LYS A 6 -22.11 0.19 -9.54
CA LYS A 6 -21.35 0.82 -10.63
C LYS A 6 -20.07 1.43 -10.02
N SER A 7 -18.92 1.09 -10.60
CA SER A 7 -17.60 1.58 -10.20
C SER A 7 -16.70 1.59 -11.45
N ASN A 8 -15.56 2.26 -11.36
CA ASN A 8 -14.49 2.17 -12.35
C ASN A 8 -13.26 1.50 -11.71
N LEU A 9 -12.33 0.99 -12.53
CA LEU A 9 -11.21 0.19 -12.01
C LEU A 9 -10.32 0.98 -11.04
N HIS A 10 -10.10 2.27 -11.29
CA HIS A 10 -9.32 3.11 -10.38
C HIS A 10 -9.97 3.21 -8.99
N HIS A 11 -11.28 3.47 -8.95
CA HIS A 11 -12.05 3.48 -7.71
C HIS A 11 -12.05 2.12 -6.99
N VAL A 12 -11.97 1.02 -7.74
CA VAL A 12 -11.86 -0.31 -7.12
C VAL A 12 -10.60 -0.44 -6.27
N TRP A 13 -9.47 0.07 -6.77
CA TRP A 13 -8.18 0.04 -6.07
C TRP A 13 -8.07 1.13 -4.98
N ASP A 14 -8.62 2.31 -5.22
CA ASP A 14 -8.57 3.42 -4.25
C ASP A 14 -9.46 3.18 -3.03
N VAL A 15 -10.59 2.47 -3.21
CA VAL A 15 -11.66 2.40 -2.20
C VAL A 15 -12.25 1.00 -2.06
N ASP A 16 -12.77 0.40 -3.14
CA ASP A 16 -13.68 -0.74 -3.01
C ASP A 16 -13.04 -1.98 -2.36
N VAL A 17 -11.79 -2.30 -2.72
CA VAL A 17 -11.06 -3.45 -2.13
C VAL A 17 -10.83 -3.22 -0.63
N ILE A 18 -10.48 -2.00 -0.23
CA ILE A 18 -10.23 -1.64 1.16
C ILE A 18 -11.52 -1.70 1.98
N GLU A 19 -12.60 -1.09 1.49
CA GLU A 19 -13.89 -1.10 2.17
C GLU A 19 -14.48 -2.52 2.28
N GLN A 20 -14.29 -3.35 1.26
CA GLN A 20 -14.70 -4.74 1.29
C GLN A 20 -13.94 -5.52 2.38
N ALA A 21 -12.60 -5.38 2.45
CA ALA A 21 -11.80 -6.00 3.50
C ALA A 21 -12.16 -5.49 4.90
N MET A 22 -12.36 -4.19 5.03
CA MET A 22 -12.79 -3.52 6.24
C MET A 22 -14.11 -4.10 6.78
N LYS A 23 -15.06 -4.39 5.88
CA LYS A 23 -16.33 -5.03 6.20
C LYS A 23 -16.17 -6.52 6.53
N ASP A 24 -15.41 -7.26 5.74
CA ASP A 24 -15.36 -8.72 5.80
C ASP A 24 -14.52 -9.25 6.97
N PHE A 25 -13.42 -8.57 7.29
CA PHE A 25 -12.43 -9.07 8.26
C PHE A 25 -12.32 -8.24 9.53
N TYR A 26 -12.66 -6.95 9.45
CA TYR A 26 -12.32 -6.00 10.51
C TYR A 26 -13.54 -5.36 11.19
N GLY A 27 -14.76 -5.83 10.91
CA GLY A 27 -15.97 -5.33 11.58
C GLY A 27 -16.22 -3.83 11.35
N LYS A 28 -15.69 -3.29 10.25
CA LYS A 28 -15.63 -1.85 9.94
C LYS A 28 -14.76 -1.01 10.87
N ASP A 29 -13.86 -1.64 11.62
CA ASP A 29 -12.89 -0.98 12.49
C ASP A 29 -11.55 -0.75 11.76
N GLN A 30 -11.27 0.52 11.46
CA GLN A 30 -10.03 0.92 10.81
C GLN A 30 -8.79 0.62 11.67
N ASP A 31 -8.89 0.76 12.99
CA ASP A 31 -7.77 0.50 13.89
C ASP A 31 -7.43 -1.00 13.91
N ALA A 32 -8.44 -1.87 13.76
CA ALA A 32 -8.23 -3.30 13.63
C ALA A 32 -7.46 -3.64 12.35
N MET A 33 -7.83 -3.06 11.21
CA MET A 33 -7.10 -3.25 9.94
C MET A 33 -5.67 -2.71 10.02
N VAL A 34 -5.47 -1.52 10.60
CA VAL A 34 -4.14 -0.94 10.80
C VAL A 34 -3.27 -1.86 11.68
N LYS A 35 -3.81 -2.40 12.78
CA LYS A 35 -3.10 -3.34 13.64
C LYS A 35 -2.73 -4.63 12.90
N ALA A 36 -3.62 -5.15 12.06
CA ALA A 36 -3.33 -6.33 11.25
C ALA A 36 -2.18 -6.08 10.26
N ILE A 37 -2.21 -4.96 9.54
CA ILE A 37 -1.12 -4.56 8.62
C ILE A 37 0.19 -4.36 9.39
N GLN A 38 0.15 -3.70 10.55
CA GLN A 38 1.33 -3.53 11.41
C GLN A 38 1.91 -4.88 11.86
N ARG A 39 1.06 -5.83 12.24
CA ARG A 39 1.47 -7.18 12.61
C ARG A 39 2.16 -7.88 11.44
N ASN A 40 1.61 -7.80 10.23
CA ASN A 40 2.22 -8.37 9.03
C ASN A 40 3.58 -7.73 8.73
N ILE A 41 3.75 -6.43 8.93
CA ILE A 41 5.07 -5.76 8.80
C ILE A 41 6.08 -6.37 9.78
N THR A 42 5.70 -6.61 11.03
CA THR A 42 6.60 -7.12 12.07
C THR A 42 6.83 -8.63 12.02
N GLU A 43 5.89 -9.39 11.45
CA GLU A 43 5.92 -10.86 11.37
C GLU A 43 6.19 -11.28 9.92
N ASP A 44 5.13 -11.44 9.12
CA ASP A 44 5.16 -12.06 7.79
C ASP A 44 6.10 -11.36 6.78
N TRP A 45 6.17 -10.03 6.81
CA TRP A 45 6.99 -9.22 5.92
C TRP A 45 8.27 -8.70 6.56
N SER A 46 8.61 -9.16 7.76
CA SER A 46 9.80 -8.70 8.51
C SER A 46 11.13 -8.77 7.73
N ARG A 47 11.24 -9.72 6.79
CA ARG A 47 12.42 -9.87 5.92
C ARG A 47 12.43 -8.91 4.73
N GLU A 48 11.25 -8.54 4.25
CA GLU A 48 11.07 -7.65 3.10
C GLU A 48 11.07 -6.18 3.51
N GLU A 49 10.54 -5.88 4.69
CA GLU A 49 10.38 -4.54 5.28
C GLU A 49 11.69 -3.72 5.20
N LYS A 50 12.80 -4.32 5.63
CA LYS A 50 14.14 -3.69 5.56
C LYS A 50 14.55 -3.28 4.13
N GLN A 51 14.06 -3.99 3.11
CA GLN A 51 14.33 -3.68 1.71
C GLN A 51 13.44 -2.55 1.19
N TRP A 52 12.28 -2.32 1.82
CA TRP A 52 11.39 -1.22 1.49
C TRP A 52 11.93 0.12 2.02
N GLU A 53 12.55 0.11 3.20
CA GLU A 53 13.25 1.27 3.78
C GLU A 53 14.48 1.68 2.96
N ALA A 54 15.14 0.70 2.34
CA ALA A 54 16.39 0.90 1.62
C ALA A 54 16.25 1.91 0.47
N CYS A 55 16.88 3.07 0.66
CA CYS A 55 17.00 4.12 -0.33
C CYS A 55 18.34 4.83 -0.17
N ARG A 56 19.16 4.83 -1.23
CA ARG A 56 20.56 5.29 -1.18
C ARG A 56 20.72 6.78 -0.83
N SER A 57 19.73 7.60 -1.18
CA SER A 57 19.80 9.04 -0.96
C SER A 57 19.44 9.40 0.49
N LYS A 58 20.24 10.30 1.08
CA LYS A 58 19.98 10.85 2.43
C LYS A 58 18.92 11.95 2.43
N THR A 59 18.76 12.66 1.32
CA THR A 59 17.91 13.86 1.22
C THR A 59 16.81 13.75 0.17
N LYS A 60 16.85 12.73 -0.69
CA LYS A 60 15.84 12.50 -1.73
C LYS A 60 15.10 11.19 -1.48
N THR A 61 13.85 11.14 -1.89
CA THR A 61 13.06 9.90 -1.91
C THR A 61 13.56 8.99 -3.04
N CYS A 62 13.20 7.71 -2.99
CA CYS A 62 13.38 6.78 -4.10
C CYS A 62 12.09 6.65 -4.92
N ALA A 63 11.46 7.79 -5.21
CA ALA A 63 10.15 7.85 -5.87
C ALA A 63 10.10 7.08 -7.19
N ASP A 64 11.17 7.13 -8.00
CA ASP A 64 11.23 6.40 -9.28
C ASP A 64 11.09 4.88 -9.07
N LYS A 65 11.72 4.32 -8.03
CA LYS A 65 11.56 2.90 -7.67
C LYS A 65 10.11 2.61 -7.28
N TYR A 66 9.51 3.47 -6.47
CA TYR A 66 8.14 3.26 -6.00
C TYR A 66 7.12 3.31 -7.16
N ALA A 67 7.35 4.24 -8.10
CA ALA A 67 6.56 4.37 -9.32
C ALA A 67 6.73 3.16 -10.25
N GLN A 68 7.95 2.67 -10.45
CA GLN A 68 8.22 1.48 -11.25
C GLN A 68 7.52 0.24 -10.69
N GLU A 69 7.56 0.04 -9.37
CA GLU A 69 6.83 -1.05 -8.71
C GLU A 69 5.31 -0.92 -8.91
N SER A 70 4.75 0.29 -8.73
CA SER A 70 3.32 0.52 -8.96
C SER A 70 2.92 0.27 -10.41
N ALA A 71 3.74 0.71 -11.37
CA ALA A 71 3.48 0.49 -12.79
C ALA A 71 3.53 -1.00 -13.16
N ALA A 72 4.47 -1.77 -12.58
CA ALA A 72 4.54 -3.21 -12.79
C ALA A 72 3.29 -3.93 -12.25
N LEU A 73 2.85 -3.59 -11.04
CA LEU A 73 1.64 -4.18 -10.43
C LEU A 73 0.36 -3.78 -11.16
N ALA A 74 0.32 -2.58 -11.74
CA ALA A 74 -0.82 -2.13 -12.51
C ALA A 74 -1.08 -3.05 -13.72
N CYS A 75 -0.05 -3.61 -14.35
CA CYS A 75 -0.24 -4.55 -15.47
C CYS A 75 -1.09 -5.76 -15.08
N ASP A 76 -0.85 -6.34 -13.90
CA ASP A 76 -1.65 -7.45 -13.38
C ASP A 76 -3.05 -6.98 -12.97
N ALA A 77 -3.17 -5.76 -12.42
CA ALA A 77 -4.46 -5.16 -12.08
C ALA A 77 -5.41 -4.98 -13.27
N TYR A 78 -4.88 -4.65 -14.46
CA TYR A 78 -5.67 -4.49 -15.68
C TYR A 78 -5.94 -5.82 -16.41
N LYS A 79 -5.21 -6.88 -16.09
CA LYS A 79 -5.26 -8.15 -16.83
C LYS A 79 -6.66 -8.78 -16.76
N GLY A 80 -7.26 -9.04 -17.92
CA GLY A 80 -8.59 -9.66 -18.01
C GLY A 80 -9.76 -8.75 -17.59
N VAL A 81 -9.51 -7.47 -17.30
CA VAL A 81 -10.55 -6.51 -16.94
C VAL A 81 -11.01 -5.76 -18.19
N GLU A 82 -12.17 -6.16 -18.72
CA GLU A 82 -12.81 -5.51 -19.85
C GLU A 82 -13.80 -4.42 -19.42
N GLN A 83 -14.10 -3.49 -20.33
CA GLN A 83 -15.14 -2.51 -20.09
C GLN A 83 -16.49 -3.19 -19.81
N ASP A 84 -17.26 -2.63 -18.89
CA ASP A 84 -18.57 -3.13 -18.45
C ASP A 84 -18.58 -4.52 -17.78
N SER A 85 -17.41 -5.13 -17.55
CA SER A 85 -17.25 -6.35 -16.75
C SER A 85 -17.69 -6.16 -15.28
N THR A 86 -17.95 -7.26 -14.58
CA THR A 86 -18.25 -7.26 -13.14
C THR A 86 -17.11 -7.93 -12.38
N LEU A 87 -16.42 -7.15 -11.53
CA LEU A 87 -15.38 -7.63 -10.63
C LEU A 87 -16.03 -8.06 -9.31
N GLY A 88 -15.65 -9.22 -8.81
CA GLY A 88 -16.18 -9.82 -7.58
C GLY A 88 -15.10 -10.60 -6.85
N ASP A 89 -15.48 -11.71 -6.20
CA ASP A 89 -14.62 -12.43 -5.25
C ASP A 89 -13.28 -12.89 -5.84
N GLU A 90 -13.25 -13.34 -7.10
CA GLU A 90 -12.01 -13.76 -7.79
C GLU A 90 -11.01 -12.58 -7.86
N TYR A 91 -11.42 -11.48 -8.47
CA TYR A 91 -10.60 -10.26 -8.57
C TYR A 91 -10.23 -9.70 -7.19
N TYR A 92 -11.17 -9.71 -6.25
CA TYR A 92 -10.96 -9.23 -4.88
C TYR A 92 -9.85 -10.02 -4.17
N SER A 93 -9.89 -11.35 -4.27
CA SER A 93 -8.92 -12.24 -3.63
C SER A 93 -7.50 -12.05 -4.16
N GLU A 94 -7.35 -11.69 -5.44
CA GLU A 94 -6.06 -11.36 -6.06
C GLU A 94 -5.59 -9.95 -5.70
N ALA A 95 -6.49 -8.97 -5.69
CA ALA A 95 -6.15 -7.57 -5.44
C ALA A 95 -5.83 -7.27 -3.97
N LEU A 96 -6.57 -7.88 -3.03
CA LEU A 96 -6.44 -7.60 -1.60
C LEU A 96 -5.00 -7.71 -1.05
N PRO A 97 -4.26 -8.83 -1.24
CA PRO A 97 -2.90 -8.95 -0.72
C PRO A 97 -1.95 -7.90 -1.32
N VAL A 98 -2.18 -7.47 -2.57
CA VAL A 98 -1.41 -6.39 -3.20
C VAL A 98 -1.71 -5.05 -2.53
N VAL A 99 -2.99 -4.73 -2.34
CA VAL A 99 -3.44 -3.48 -1.69
C VAL A 99 -2.87 -3.36 -0.27
N GLU A 100 -3.02 -4.39 0.56
CA GLU A 100 -2.49 -4.38 1.94
C GLU A 100 -0.96 -4.20 1.96
N LYS A 101 -0.25 -4.87 1.06
CA LYS A 101 1.21 -4.75 0.95
C LYS A 101 1.65 -3.36 0.47
N ARG A 102 0.91 -2.72 -0.44
CA ARG A 102 1.20 -1.34 -0.89
C ARG A 102 0.93 -0.31 0.20
N ILE A 103 -0.10 -0.48 1.01
CA ILE A 103 -0.34 0.34 2.20
C ILE A 103 0.85 0.20 3.17
N ALA A 104 1.27 -1.02 3.47
CA ALA A 104 2.42 -1.29 4.34
C ALA A 104 3.72 -0.66 3.83
N GLN A 105 4.03 -0.85 2.54
CA GLN A 105 5.21 -0.26 1.90
C GLN A 105 5.17 1.26 1.95
N GLY A 106 4.01 1.88 1.70
CA GLY A 106 3.83 3.33 1.81
C GLY A 106 4.15 3.83 3.22
N ALA A 107 3.60 3.18 4.24
CA ALA A 107 3.84 3.53 5.65
C ALA A 107 5.32 3.42 6.05
N VAL A 108 5.96 2.29 5.74
CA VAL A 108 7.38 2.04 6.03
C VAL A 108 8.28 3.06 5.33
N ARG A 109 8.02 3.32 4.04
CA ARG A 109 8.80 4.31 3.26
C ARG A 109 8.63 5.72 3.79
N LEU A 110 7.41 6.11 4.14
CA LEU A 110 7.16 7.43 4.72
C LEU A 110 7.91 7.60 6.03
N ALA A 111 7.82 6.62 6.95
CA ALA A 111 8.57 6.63 8.21
C ALA A 111 10.09 6.73 7.97
N ALA A 112 10.65 5.91 7.07
CA ALA A 112 12.07 5.93 6.73
C ALA A 112 12.53 7.26 6.10
N ILE A 113 11.68 7.91 5.28
CA ILE A 113 11.95 9.24 4.73
C ILE A 113 11.99 10.29 5.84
N LEU A 114 10.97 10.32 6.71
CA LEU A 114 10.88 11.28 7.82
C LEU A 114 12.04 11.10 8.80
N ASN A 115 12.37 9.86 9.17
CA ASN A 115 13.51 9.56 10.04
C ASN A 115 14.83 10.06 9.45
N ARG A 116 15.05 9.92 8.14
CA ARG A 116 16.25 10.46 7.47
C ARG A 116 16.28 12.00 7.48
N ILE A 117 15.15 12.65 7.23
CA ILE A 117 15.05 14.11 7.23
C ILE A 117 15.34 14.66 8.64
N PHE A 118 14.77 14.04 9.68
CA PHE A 118 14.83 14.59 11.04
C PHE A 118 15.96 14.04 11.92
N SER A 119 16.63 12.95 11.53
CA SER A 119 17.85 12.47 12.24
C SER A 119 19.08 13.38 12.03
N GLY A 120 19.00 14.34 11.11
CA GLY A 120 20.11 15.18 10.65
C GLY A 120 20.33 16.54 11.34
N ASN A 121 19.63 16.89 12.43
CA ASN A 121 19.79 18.20 13.10
C ASN A 121 20.21 18.13 14.58
N GLY A 122 21.18 17.26 14.89
CA GLY A 122 21.90 17.23 16.17
C GLY A 122 23.04 18.25 16.32
N LYS A 123 23.12 19.27 15.46
CA LYS A 123 23.88 20.50 15.74
C LYS A 123 22.95 21.68 15.51
N LEU A 124 22.37 22.17 16.62
CA LEU A 124 21.98 23.57 16.76
C LEU A 124 23.12 24.43 16.21
N GLN A 125 22.90 25.11 15.09
CA GLN A 125 23.66 26.33 14.86
C GLN A 125 23.16 27.30 15.93
N SER A 126 24.05 27.60 16.88
CA SER A 126 23.89 28.77 17.75
C SER A 126 23.52 29.96 16.86
N ILE A 127 22.36 30.53 17.14
CA ILE A 127 22.08 31.93 16.85
C ILE A 127 22.69 32.74 17.99
#